data_AF-A0A1S9D6S7-F1
#
_entry.id   AF-A0A1S9D6S7-F1
#
_cell.length_a   1.000
_cell.length_b   1.000
_cell.length_c   1.000
_cell.angle_alpha   90.00
_cell.angle_beta   90.00
_cell.angle_gamma   90.00
#
_symmetry.space_group_name_H-M   'P 1'
#
loop_
_entity.id
_entity.type
_entity.pdbx_description
1 polymer ?
#
loop_
_entity_poly.entity_id
_entity_poly.type
_entity_poly.pdbx_seq_one_letter_code
_entity_poly.pdbx_strand_id
1 'polypeptide(L)'
;MFVEDAKKVLIDDKADITDSQRHFEIEVPLRALEEPLLIPVLSGPRDRITDTVLAAVAILRQHEEMDCEDNQFHLTGTTRILNTVSSFGSSGGLGEAAAWLCLREDIYISLISQRPLRTELHRFSNSDVFHREDDFAWASRMVFLLAKVLKYAFNYDRTVNPSRLEDIGKEIENWNARKPSTFQPIQYVPRSNEVHRKFPGVWMLLPVHVVGVQYYHIAQIILAFSNRPSPSLAYESFKQARNIEKIVRGHLLTVLGLAKSNPRAENTLFTARHSLVSWGWILRHRQDQEAAENLLRDVETRTGWDVSQSIQSLREQWCDGSDDN
;
A
#
# COMPACT_ATOMS: atom_id res chain seq x y z
N MET A 1 39.14 8.09 15.57
CA MET A 1 39.23 7.86 17.04
C MET A 1 37.92 7.35 17.63
N PHE A 2 36.73 7.76 17.15
CA PHE A 2 35.44 7.23 17.65
C PHE A 2 35.02 5.84 17.11
N VAL A 3 35.65 5.35 16.03
CA VAL A 3 35.32 4.04 15.41
C VAL A 3 36.14 2.89 15.99
N GLU A 4 37.31 3.17 16.58
CA GLU A 4 38.17 2.14 17.19
C GLU A 4 37.82 1.86 18.65
N ASP A 5 37.32 2.85 19.39
CA ASP A 5 36.91 2.64 20.80
C ASP A 5 35.60 1.83 20.92
N ALA A 6 34.72 1.86 19.90
CA ALA A 6 33.53 1.02 19.84
C ALA A 6 33.88 -0.47 19.56
N LYS A 7 34.98 -0.74 18.85
CA LYS A 7 35.43 -2.11 18.54
C LYS A 7 35.98 -2.86 19.76
N LYS A 8 36.38 -2.14 20.81
CA LYS A 8 37.06 -2.73 21.98
C LYS A 8 36.13 -3.19 23.08
N VAL A 9 34.86 -2.77 23.06
CA VAL A 9 33.88 -3.06 24.12
C VAL A 9 33.06 -4.34 23.87
N LEU A 10 33.12 -4.93 22.67
CA LEU A 10 32.17 -6.00 22.26
C LEU A 10 32.83 -7.32 21.84
N ILE A 11 34.11 -7.56 22.16
CA ILE A 11 34.77 -8.82 21.78
C ILE A 11 34.36 -10.00 22.69
N ASP A 12 33.60 -9.77 23.77
CA ASP A 12 33.34 -10.83 24.76
C ASP A 12 31.87 -11.08 25.16
N ASP A 13 30.88 -10.43 24.54
CA ASP A 13 29.48 -10.73 24.80
C ASP A 13 28.85 -11.48 23.61
N LYS A 14 28.51 -12.75 23.83
CA LYS A 14 27.65 -13.50 22.91
C LYS A 14 26.31 -12.77 22.79
N ALA A 15 25.94 -12.45 21.55
CA ALA A 15 24.66 -11.84 21.20
C ALA A 15 23.49 -12.44 21.99
N ASP A 16 22.88 -11.63 22.85
CA ASP A 16 21.70 -12.00 23.61
C ASP A 16 20.46 -11.73 22.75
N ILE A 17 20.03 -12.78 22.03
CA ILE A 17 18.82 -12.76 21.20
C ILE A 17 17.53 -12.51 22.00
N THR A 18 17.59 -12.43 23.32
CA THR A 18 16.44 -12.17 24.19
C THR A 18 16.30 -10.70 24.62
N ASP A 19 17.32 -9.85 24.38
CA ASP A 19 17.23 -8.40 24.57
C ASP A 19 16.68 -7.73 23.31
N SER A 20 15.36 -7.55 23.27
CA SER A 20 14.67 -6.97 22.12
C SER A 20 15.07 -5.54 21.79
N GLN A 21 15.61 -4.77 22.75
CA GLN A 21 16.03 -3.39 22.48
C GLN A 21 17.42 -3.35 21.88
N ARG A 22 18.41 -3.97 22.53
CA ARG A 22 19.81 -3.91 22.02
C ARG A 22 20.01 -4.74 20.77
N HIS A 23 19.30 -5.86 20.63
CA HIS A 23 19.45 -6.72 19.47
C HIS A 23 18.98 -6.04 18.18
N PHE A 24 17.75 -5.50 18.16
CA PHE A 24 17.19 -4.91 16.94
C PHE A 24 17.62 -3.46 16.68
N GLU A 25 17.86 -2.65 17.71
CA GLU A 25 18.27 -1.24 17.53
C GLU A 25 19.77 -1.09 17.25
N ILE A 26 20.60 -1.99 17.77
CA ILE A 26 22.07 -1.82 17.75
C ILE A 26 22.75 -2.99 17.04
N GLU A 27 22.47 -4.22 17.46
CA GLU A 27 23.24 -5.39 17.06
C GLU A 27 22.95 -5.84 15.61
N VAL A 28 21.69 -5.86 15.21
CA VAL A 28 21.25 -6.19 13.84
C VAL A 28 21.78 -5.18 12.83
N PRO A 29 21.64 -3.85 13.02
CA PRO A 29 22.25 -2.85 12.14
C PRO A 29 23.77 -2.93 12.08
N LEU A 30 24.46 -3.12 13.23
CA LEU A 30 25.91 -3.27 13.26
C LEU A 30 26.38 -4.50 12.46
N ARG A 31 25.75 -5.65 12.66
CA ARG A 31 26.07 -6.86 11.89
C ARG A 31 25.78 -6.69 10.41
N ALA A 32 24.72 -5.98 10.04
CA ALA A 32 24.44 -5.67 8.64
C ALA A 32 25.52 -4.77 7.99
N LEU A 33 26.19 -3.93 8.79
CA LEU A 33 27.33 -3.11 8.34
C LEU A 33 28.65 -3.89 8.30
N GLU A 34 28.89 -4.79 9.26
CA GLU A 34 30.10 -5.61 9.34
C GLU A 34 30.11 -6.77 8.34
N GLU A 35 28.97 -7.40 8.13
CA GLU A 35 28.73 -8.46 7.16
C GLU A 35 27.54 -8.09 6.27
N PRO A 36 27.74 -7.27 5.22
CA PRO A 36 26.65 -6.95 4.31
C PRO A 36 26.31 -8.21 3.51
N LEU A 37 25.43 -9.07 4.02
CA LEU A 37 25.11 -10.36 3.40
C LEU A 37 24.38 -10.18 2.06
N LEU A 38 23.60 -9.10 1.92
CA LEU A 38 22.76 -8.87 0.76
C LEU A 38 23.51 -8.28 -0.43
N ILE A 39 24.45 -7.35 -0.22
CA ILE A 39 25.15 -6.66 -1.31
C ILE A 39 25.98 -7.64 -2.19
N PRO A 40 26.81 -8.55 -1.63
CA PRO A 40 27.54 -9.56 -2.40
C PRO A 40 26.63 -10.58 -3.06
N VAL A 41 25.50 -10.94 -2.42
CA VAL A 41 24.52 -11.87 -3.01
C VAL A 41 23.85 -11.26 -4.23
N LEU A 42 23.46 -9.98 -4.15
CA LEU A 42 22.85 -9.23 -5.27
C LEU A 42 23.84 -8.85 -6.37
N SER A 43 25.14 -8.78 -6.04
CA SER A 43 26.22 -8.52 -6.99
C SER A 43 26.76 -9.79 -7.64
N GLY A 44 26.42 -10.96 -7.09
CA GLY A 44 26.87 -12.28 -7.54
C GLY A 44 25.99 -12.89 -8.64
N PRO A 45 26.26 -14.16 -9.02
CA PRO A 45 25.44 -14.90 -9.98
C PRO A 45 23.98 -15.03 -9.52
N ARG A 46 23.04 -15.04 -10.50
CA ARG A 46 21.59 -15.13 -10.23
C ARG A 46 21.19 -16.32 -9.37
N ASP A 47 21.94 -17.42 -9.45
CA ASP A 47 21.68 -18.66 -8.71
C ASP A 47 21.84 -18.51 -7.18
N ARG A 48 22.45 -17.42 -6.70
CA ARG A 48 22.57 -17.11 -5.27
C ARG A 48 21.33 -16.40 -4.69
N ILE A 49 20.41 -15.96 -5.54
CA ILE A 49 19.20 -15.27 -5.12
C ILE A 49 18.16 -16.33 -4.72
N THR A 50 17.97 -16.50 -3.42
CA THR A 50 16.99 -17.42 -2.84
C THR A 50 15.71 -16.70 -2.42
N ASP A 51 14.67 -17.47 -2.08
CA ASP A 51 13.44 -16.96 -1.47
C ASP A 51 13.70 -16.25 -0.13
N THR A 52 14.63 -16.76 0.68
CA THR A 52 15.09 -16.09 1.92
C THR A 52 15.68 -14.71 1.65
N VAL A 53 16.45 -14.55 0.56
CA VAL A 53 17.03 -13.26 0.18
C VAL A 53 15.91 -12.29 -0.21
N LEU A 54 14.95 -12.72 -1.02
CA LEU A 54 13.81 -11.88 -1.39
C LEU A 54 13.00 -11.46 -0.14
N ALA A 55 12.71 -12.41 0.76
CA ALA A 55 11.99 -12.14 2.00
C ALA A 55 12.75 -11.15 2.90
N ALA A 56 14.06 -11.31 3.05
CA ALA A 56 14.88 -10.40 3.83
C ALA A 56 14.87 -8.97 3.26
N VAL A 57 15.02 -8.81 1.94
CA VAL A 57 15.00 -7.49 1.29
C VAL A 57 13.61 -6.86 1.38
N ALA A 58 12.53 -7.65 1.30
CA ALA A 58 11.16 -7.16 1.52
C ALA A 58 10.94 -6.67 2.96
N ILE A 59 11.43 -7.39 3.97
CA ILE A 59 11.35 -6.92 5.38
C ILE A 59 12.12 -5.62 5.57
N LEU A 60 13.34 -5.50 5.01
CA LEU A 60 14.12 -4.27 5.06
C LEU A 60 13.43 -3.13 4.30
N ARG A 61 12.71 -3.44 3.22
CA ARG A 61 11.88 -2.47 2.50
C ARG A 61 10.74 -1.96 3.38
N GLN A 62 10.05 -2.82 4.11
CA GLN A 62 9.00 -2.40 5.03
C GLN A 62 9.55 -1.48 6.15
N HIS A 63 10.77 -1.75 6.63
CA HIS A 63 11.44 -0.89 7.60
C HIS A 63 11.83 0.47 6.98
N GLU A 64 12.41 0.48 5.77
CA GLU A 64 12.73 1.70 5.00
C GLU A 64 11.49 2.58 4.76
N GLU A 65 10.35 1.95 4.46
CA GLU A 65 9.07 2.65 4.27
C GLU A 65 8.57 3.33 5.54
N MET A 66 8.84 2.73 6.72
CA MET A 66 8.41 3.28 8.01
C MET A 66 9.33 4.38 8.56
N ASP A 67 10.49 4.60 7.93
CA ASP A 67 11.45 5.63 8.32
C ASP A 67 10.98 7.05 7.90
N CYS A 68 11.62 8.09 8.44
CA CYS A 68 11.33 9.48 8.11
C CYS A 68 11.68 9.82 6.65
N GLU A 69 12.68 9.15 6.09
CA GLU A 69 13.13 9.30 4.71
C GLU A 69 13.09 7.96 3.95
N ASP A 70 12.01 7.73 3.19
CA ASP A 70 11.93 6.59 2.28
C ASP A 70 12.77 6.84 1.01
N ASN A 71 14.05 6.44 1.09
CA ASN A 71 15.02 6.55 0.00
C ASN A 71 14.83 5.51 -1.12
N GLN A 72 13.94 4.51 -0.94
CA GLN A 72 13.61 3.49 -1.94
C GLN A 72 14.78 2.63 -2.43
N PHE A 73 15.83 2.48 -1.63
CA PHE A 73 16.96 1.61 -1.94
C PHE A 73 16.52 0.15 -1.95
N HIS A 74 15.81 -0.27 -0.91
CA HIS A 74 15.34 -1.66 -0.80
C HIS A 74 14.22 -1.96 -1.79
N LEU A 75 13.40 -0.97 -2.17
CA LEU A 75 12.41 -1.12 -3.25
C LEU A 75 13.08 -1.39 -4.59
N THR A 76 14.18 -0.68 -4.86
CA THR A 76 14.98 -0.90 -6.07
C THR A 76 15.58 -2.30 -6.06
N GLY A 77 16.03 -2.77 -4.89
CA GLY A 77 16.48 -4.14 -4.65
C GLY A 77 15.40 -5.19 -4.93
N THR A 78 14.26 -5.12 -4.25
CA THR A 78 13.15 -6.08 -4.41
C THR A 78 12.64 -6.12 -5.84
N THR A 79 12.43 -4.95 -6.47
CA THR A 79 12.01 -4.83 -7.86
C THR A 79 12.99 -5.51 -8.80
N ARG A 80 14.31 -5.28 -8.63
CA ARG A 80 15.34 -5.89 -9.47
C ARG A 80 15.34 -7.41 -9.33
N ILE A 81 15.26 -7.92 -8.11
CA ILE A 81 15.22 -9.36 -7.82
C ILE A 81 13.98 -9.99 -8.48
N LEU A 82 12.80 -9.43 -8.19
CA LEU A 82 11.51 -9.94 -8.65
C LEU A 82 11.39 -9.93 -10.18
N ASN A 83 11.90 -8.88 -10.83
CA ASN A 83 11.93 -8.78 -12.29
C ASN A 83 13.02 -9.67 -12.92
N THR A 84 14.01 -10.14 -12.16
CA THR A 84 15.09 -10.99 -12.68
C THR A 84 14.77 -12.49 -12.57
N VAL A 85 14.15 -12.91 -11.47
CA VAL A 85 13.90 -14.32 -11.16
C VAL A 85 12.42 -14.65 -11.39
N SER A 86 12.13 -15.37 -12.48
CA SER A 86 10.76 -15.65 -12.92
C SER A 86 9.98 -16.60 -12.02
N SER A 87 10.66 -17.43 -11.21
CA SER A 87 10.00 -18.46 -10.41
C SER A 87 9.27 -17.92 -9.19
N PHE A 88 9.72 -16.80 -8.59
CA PHE A 88 9.15 -16.33 -7.32
C PHE A 88 7.68 -15.97 -7.40
N GLY A 89 7.19 -15.45 -8.53
CA GLY A 89 5.78 -15.10 -8.68
C GLY A 89 4.82 -16.28 -8.82
N SER A 90 5.32 -17.52 -8.83
CA SER A 90 4.51 -18.73 -9.04
C SER A 90 5.08 -20.02 -8.42
N SER A 91 6.02 -19.92 -7.48
CA SER A 91 6.71 -21.07 -6.90
C SER A 91 6.00 -21.71 -5.70
N GLY A 92 4.94 -21.07 -5.20
CA GLY A 92 4.43 -21.32 -3.85
C GLY A 92 5.44 -20.92 -2.77
N GLY A 93 5.08 -21.25 -1.53
CA GLY A 93 5.97 -21.12 -0.37
C GLY A 93 6.39 -19.68 -0.05
N LEU A 94 7.60 -19.54 0.51
CA LEU A 94 8.14 -18.27 0.98
C LEU A 94 8.40 -17.29 -0.18
N GLY A 95 8.95 -17.79 -1.30
CA GLY A 95 9.29 -16.94 -2.45
C GLY A 95 8.07 -16.24 -3.04
N GLU A 96 6.96 -16.96 -3.19
CA GLU A 96 5.72 -16.37 -3.70
C GLU A 96 5.07 -15.43 -2.68
N ALA A 97 5.06 -15.79 -1.40
CA ALA A 97 4.57 -14.90 -0.36
C ALA A 97 5.35 -13.56 -0.34
N ALA A 98 6.69 -13.62 -0.45
CA ALA A 98 7.55 -12.44 -0.52
C ALA A 98 7.32 -11.64 -1.82
N ALA A 99 7.13 -12.30 -2.97
CA ALA A 99 6.79 -11.62 -4.22
C ALA A 99 5.47 -10.80 -4.11
N TRP A 100 4.44 -11.38 -3.50
CA TRP A 100 3.18 -10.66 -3.26
C TRP A 100 3.31 -9.53 -2.24
N LEU A 101 4.24 -9.64 -1.27
CA LEU A 101 4.58 -8.52 -0.38
C LEU A 101 5.24 -7.38 -1.16
N CYS A 102 6.27 -7.67 -1.95
CA CYS A 102 6.96 -6.68 -2.77
C CYS A 102 6.01 -5.97 -3.76
N LEU A 103 5.04 -6.69 -4.33
CA LEU A 103 4.02 -6.07 -5.17
C LEU A 103 3.20 -5.03 -4.40
N ARG A 104 2.85 -5.28 -3.13
CA ARG A 104 2.09 -4.34 -2.30
C ARG A 104 2.92 -3.12 -1.90
N GLU A 105 4.20 -3.29 -1.61
CA GLU A 105 5.15 -2.19 -1.37
C GLU A 105 5.28 -1.28 -2.60
N ASP A 106 5.38 -1.86 -3.81
CA ASP A 106 5.42 -1.09 -5.06
C ASP A 106 4.07 -0.41 -5.37
N ILE A 107 2.93 -1.06 -5.06
CA ILE A 107 1.60 -0.44 -5.14
C ILE A 107 1.54 0.82 -4.28
N TYR A 108 2.03 0.76 -3.04
CA TYR A 108 2.11 1.94 -2.16
C TYR A 108 2.91 3.07 -2.82
N ILE A 109 4.13 2.79 -3.27
CA ILE A 109 4.98 3.81 -3.89
C ILE A 109 4.32 4.40 -5.13
N SER A 110 3.70 3.55 -5.95
CA SER A 110 2.95 3.99 -7.12
C SER A 110 1.80 4.94 -6.74
N LEU A 111 1.08 4.66 -5.64
CA LEU A 111 -0.01 5.51 -5.13
C LEU A 111 0.47 6.87 -4.63
N ILE A 112 1.53 6.92 -3.82
CA ILE A 112 1.98 8.18 -3.22
C ILE A 112 2.77 9.06 -4.19
N SER A 113 3.55 8.45 -5.09
CA SER A 113 4.35 9.18 -6.07
C SER A 113 3.60 9.46 -7.37
N GLN A 114 2.42 8.84 -7.56
CA GLN A 114 1.65 8.86 -8.81
C GLN A 114 2.49 8.47 -10.04
N ARG A 115 3.38 7.48 -9.85
CA ARG A 115 4.23 6.91 -10.91
C ARG A 115 3.80 5.49 -11.24
N PRO A 116 4.06 4.99 -12.46
CA PRO A 116 3.77 3.59 -12.80
C PRO A 116 4.49 2.61 -11.88
N LEU A 117 3.86 1.46 -11.65
CA LEU A 117 4.50 0.32 -10.99
C LEU A 117 5.80 -0.10 -11.68
N ARG A 118 6.82 -0.37 -10.88
CA ARG A 118 8.12 -0.88 -11.35
C ARG A 118 8.10 -2.40 -11.57
N THR A 119 7.21 -3.09 -10.87
CA THR A 119 7.04 -4.53 -10.91
C THR A 119 6.49 -5.01 -12.26
N GLU A 120 7.08 -6.08 -12.78
CA GLU A 120 6.62 -6.76 -13.98
C GLU A 120 5.46 -7.72 -13.67
N LEU A 121 4.21 -7.28 -13.86
CA LEU A 121 3.02 -8.08 -13.53
C LEU A 121 2.95 -9.46 -14.23
N HIS A 122 3.61 -9.66 -15.36
CA HIS A 122 3.66 -10.99 -16.00
C HIS A 122 4.41 -12.02 -15.16
N ARG A 123 5.20 -11.61 -14.16
CA ARG A 123 5.89 -12.53 -13.24
C ARG A 123 4.92 -13.31 -12.35
N PHE A 124 3.72 -12.79 -12.15
CA PHE A 124 2.67 -13.43 -11.36
C PHE A 124 1.73 -14.28 -12.20
N SER A 125 1.82 -14.28 -13.54
CA SER A 125 0.78 -14.87 -14.39
C SER A 125 0.53 -16.36 -14.17
N ASN A 126 1.51 -17.07 -13.61
CA ASN A 126 1.45 -18.50 -13.33
C ASN A 126 1.11 -18.82 -11.85
N SER A 127 0.82 -17.81 -11.03
CA SER A 127 0.42 -17.99 -9.63
C SER A 127 -0.86 -18.82 -9.53
N ASP A 128 -0.90 -19.74 -8.55
CA ASP A 128 -2.06 -20.60 -8.28
C ASP A 128 -3.31 -19.80 -7.84
N VAL A 129 -3.10 -18.57 -7.34
CA VAL A 129 -4.14 -17.59 -6.97
C VAL A 129 -5.14 -17.36 -8.10
N PHE A 130 -4.71 -17.43 -9.35
CA PHE A 130 -5.61 -17.21 -10.49
C PHE A 130 -6.52 -18.41 -10.79
N HIS A 131 -6.29 -19.56 -10.15
CA HIS A 131 -7.07 -20.79 -10.35
C HIS A 131 -7.87 -21.20 -9.10
N ARG A 132 -7.46 -20.75 -7.92
CA ARG A 132 -8.11 -21.07 -6.64
C ARG A 132 -9.35 -20.22 -6.36
N GLU A 133 -10.39 -20.82 -5.79
CA GLU A 133 -11.67 -20.14 -5.51
C GLU A 133 -11.89 -19.79 -4.03
N ASP A 134 -10.86 -19.89 -3.20
CA ASP A 134 -10.93 -19.45 -1.80
C ASP A 134 -10.78 -17.94 -1.62
N ASP A 135 -11.13 -17.44 -0.43
CA ASP A 135 -11.15 -16.00 -0.12
C ASP A 135 -9.79 -15.32 -0.27
N PHE A 136 -8.68 -16.03 -0.03
CA PHE A 136 -7.33 -15.47 -0.20
C PHE A 136 -7.01 -15.25 -1.66
N ALA A 137 -7.38 -16.20 -2.52
CA ALA A 137 -7.24 -16.05 -3.96
C ALA A 137 -8.08 -14.88 -4.49
N TRP A 138 -9.34 -14.75 -4.04
CA TRP A 138 -10.20 -13.63 -4.41
C TRP A 138 -9.64 -12.26 -4.01
N ALA A 139 -9.09 -12.12 -2.80
CA ALA A 139 -8.46 -10.88 -2.37
C ALA A 139 -7.19 -10.57 -3.19
N SER A 140 -6.31 -11.56 -3.39
CA SER A 140 -5.07 -11.40 -4.16
C SER A 140 -5.33 -11.05 -5.63
N ARG A 141 -6.39 -11.60 -6.24
CA ARG A 141 -6.84 -11.18 -7.59
C ARG A 141 -7.20 -9.70 -7.63
N MET A 142 -7.86 -9.15 -6.60
CA MET A 142 -8.15 -7.71 -6.54
C MET A 142 -6.89 -6.87 -6.32
N VAL A 143 -5.93 -7.35 -5.52
CA VAL A 143 -4.60 -6.72 -5.39
C VAL A 143 -3.93 -6.62 -6.76
N PHE A 144 -3.94 -7.71 -7.52
CA PHE A 144 -3.38 -7.74 -8.87
C PHE A 144 -4.13 -6.82 -9.85
N LEU A 145 -5.46 -6.72 -9.76
CA LEU A 145 -6.25 -5.81 -10.58
C LEU A 145 -5.92 -4.33 -10.28
N LEU A 146 -5.77 -3.95 -9.00
CA LEU A 146 -5.29 -2.61 -8.64
C LEU A 146 -3.90 -2.36 -9.24
N ALA A 147 -3.01 -3.35 -9.18
CA ALA A 147 -1.68 -3.23 -9.77
C ALA A 147 -1.76 -2.98 -11.28
N LYS A 148 -2.64 -3.69 -11.99
CA LYS A 148 -2.91 -3.42 -13.42
C LYS A 148 -3.36 -1.98 -13.63
N VAL A 149 -4.31 -1.47 -12.84
CA VAL A 149 -4.77 -0.07 -12.96
C VAL A 149 -3.62 0.91 -12.81
N LEU A 150 -2.83 0.80 -11.74
CA LEU A 150 -1.69 1.70 -11.46
C LEU A 150 -0.65 1.71 -12.59
N LYS A 151 -0.36 0.54 -13.16
CA LYS A 151 0.61 0.39 -14.26
C LYS A 151 0.19 1.15 -15.53
N TYR A 152 -1.11 1.33 -15.78
CA TYR A 152 -1.61 2.03 -16.96
C TYR A 152 -2.05 3.46 -16.67
N ALA A 153 -2.70 3.72 -15.53
CA ALA A 153 -3.25 5.02 -15.17
C ALA A 153 -2.17 6.10 -14.97
N PHE A 154 -1.00 5.73 -14.45
CA PHE A 154 0.11 6.67 -14.19
C PHE A 154 1.19 6.67 -15.27
N ASN A 155 0.98 5.95 -16.38
CA ASN A 155 1.92 5.92 -17.50
C ASN A 155 1.62 7.07 -18.47
N TYR A 156 2.01 8.29 -18.10
CA TYR A 156 1.73 9.50 -18.89
C TYR A 156 2.52 9.57 -20.21
N ASP A 157 3.70 8.94 -20.28
CA ASP A 157 4.61 8.98 -21.44
C ASP A 157 4.15 8.10 -22.62
N ARG A 158 3.40 7.03 -22.34
CA ARG A 158 2.74 6.23 -23.36
C ARG A 158 1.31 6.68 -23.39
N THR A 159 0.86 7.34 -24.47
CA THR A 159 -0.56 7.71 -24.70
C THR A 159 -1.46 6.67 -24.03
N VAL A 160 -2.04 7.02 -22.87
CA VAL A 160 -2.80 6.09 -22.04
C VAL A 160 -3.75 5.40 -22.99
N ASN A 161 -3.60 4.09 -23.21
CA ASN A 161 -4.46 3.39 -24.15
C ASN A 161 -5.83 3.29 -23.47
N PRO A 162 -6.81 4.16 -23.83
CA PRO A 162 -8.02 4.31 -23.03
C PRO A 162 -8.82 3.01 -23.03
N SER A 163 -8.73 2.24 -24.13
CA SER A 163 -9.38 0.95 -24.27
C SER A 163 -8.87 -0.06 -23.23
N ARG A 164 -7.56 -0.06 -22.95
CA ARG A 164 -6.97 -1.00 -22.01
C ARG A 164 -7.37 -0.70 -20.56
N LEU A 165 -7.46 0.58 -20.20
CA LEU A 165 -7.92 0.96 -18.86
C LEU A 165 -9.41 0.68 -18.68
N GLU A 166 -10.20 0.87 -19.74
CA GLU A 166 -11.61 0.49 -19.77
C GLU A 166 -11.79 -1.04 -19.58
N ASP A 167 -10.97 -1.86 -20.25
CA ASP A 167 -10.99 -3.32 -20.11
C ASP A 167 -10.65 -3.75 -18.68
N ILE A 168 -9.64 -3.12 -18.07
CA ILE A 168 -9.29 -3.38 -16.66
C ILE A 168 -10.43 -2.94 -15.73
N GLY A 169 -11.10 -1.82 -16.02
CA GLY A 169 -12.30 -1.41 -15.30
C GLY A 169 -13.40 -2.47 -15.36
N LYS A 170 -13.64 -3.07 -16.53
CA LYS A 170 -14.59 -4.18 -16.69
C LYS A 170 -14.18 -5.42 -15.88
N GLU A 171 -12.89 -5.75 -15.83
CA GLU A 171 -12.39 -6.85 -15.00
C GLU A 171 -12.64 -6.60 -13.50
N ILE A 172 -12.47 -5.37 -13.03
CA ILE A 172 -12.73 -4.95 -11.65
C ILE A 172 -14.21 -5.04 -11.30
N GLU A 173 -15.09 -4.55 -12.17
CA GLU A 173 -16.54 -4.68 -11.97
C GLU A 173 -16.97 -6.14 -11.98
N ASN A 174 -16.39 -6.95 -12.85
CA ASN A 174 -16.65 -8.39 -12.88
C ASN A 174 -16.18 -9.08 -11.58
N TRP A 175 -15.03 -8.70 -11.04
CA TRP A 175 -14.58 -9.16 -9.72
C TRP A 175 -15.60 -8.78 -8.64
N ASN A 176 -16.06 -7.52 -8.62
CA ASN A 176 -17.00 -7.03 -7.63
C ASN A 176 -18.37 -7.75 -7.70
N ALA A 177 -18.83 -8.08 -8.90
CA ALA A 177 -20.08 -8.79 -9.14
C ALA A 177 -20.01 -10.28 -8.78
N ARG A 178 -18.84 -10.92 -8.96
CA ARG A 178 -18.67 -12.37 -8.79
C ARG A 178 -18.04 -12.79 -7.47
N LYS A 179 -17.47 -11.86 -6.71
CA LYS A 179 -16.82 -12.18 -5.43
C LYS A 179 -17.76 -12.98 -4.52
N PRO A 180 -17.24 -13.96 -3.75
CA PRO A 180 -18.07 -14.77 -2.87
C PRO A 180 -18.83 -13.92 -1.86
N SER A 181 -19.95 -14.45 -1.35
CA SER A 181 -20.77 -13.77 -0.33
C SER A 181 -20.02 -13.52 0.98
N THR A 182 -18.89 -14.19 1.23
CA THR A 182 -17.96 -13.96 2.35
C THR A 182 -17.37 -12.54 2.34
N PHE A 183 -17.33 -11.88 1.18
CA PHE A 183 -16.93 -10.47 1.03
C PHE A 183 -18.07 -9.48 1.33
N GLN A 184 -19.23 -9.95 1.79
CA GLN A 184 -20.28 -9.06 2.29
C GLN A 184 -19.99 -8.69 3.76
N PRO A 185 -20.20 -7.42 4.15
CA PRO A 185 -20.07 -7.04 5.55
C PRO A 185 -21.04 -7.85 6.43
N ILE A 186 -20.56 -8.34 7.57
CA ILE A 186 -21.41 -8.89 8.63
C ILE A 186 -22.38 -7.82 9.13
N GLN A 187 -21.87 -6.59 9.21
CA GLN A 187 -22.64 -5.42 9.58
C GLN A 187 -22.17 -4.22 8.78
N TYR A 188 -23.14 -3.44 8.31
CA TYR A 188 -22.92 -2.13 7.70
C TYR A 188 -23.68 -1.06 8.48
N VAL A 189 -23.00 0.00 8.88
CA VAL A 189 -23.61 1.17 9.51
C VAL A 189 -23.21 2.40 8.69
N PRO A 190 -24.17 3.17 8.14
CA PRO A 190 -23.84 4.36 7.38
C PRO A 190 -23.15 5.41 8.27
N ARG A 191 -22.29 6.24 7.66
CA ARG A 191 -21.75 7.41 8.34
C ARG A 191 -22.88 8.36 8.77
N SER A 192 -22.67 9.13 9.82
CA SER A 192 -23.63 10.12 10.30
C SER A 192 -22.94 11.43 10.71
N ASN A 193 -23.74 12.43 11.07
CA ASN A 193 -23.26 13.69 11.61
C ASN A 193 -22.87 13.61 13.09
N GLU A 194 -23.06 12.46 13.76
CA GLU A 194 -22.57 12.24 15.13
C GLU A 194 -21.04 12.30 15.20
N VAL A 195 -20.52 12.84 16.30
CA VAL A 195 -19.08 13.12 16.51
C VAL A 195 -18.20 11.90 16.24
N HIS A 196 -18.62 10.70 16.65
CA HIS A 196 -17.81 9.48 16.54
C HIS A 196 -18.06 8.64 15.28
N ARG A 197 -18.96 9.06 14.38
CA ARG A 197 -19.42 8.23 13.24
C ARG A 197 -19.20 8.92 11.89
N LYS A 198 -17.99 9.45 11.66
CA LYS A 198 -17.60 10.16 10.43
C LYS A 198 -17.25 9.24 9.25
N PHE A 199 -16.84 8.01 9.55
CA PHE A 199 -16.67 6.95 8.55
C PHE A 199 -17.85 5.97 8.62
N PRO A 200 -18.21 5.30 7.51
CA PRO A 200 -19.11 4.17 7.57
C PRO A 200 -18.48 3.05 8.41
N GLY A 201 -19.30 2.38 9.22
CA GLY A 201 -18.91 1.17 9.92
C GLY A 201 -19.09 -0.04 9.00
N VAL A 202 -18.01 -0.77 8.72
CA VAL A 202 -18.01 -1.91 7.78
C VAL A 202 -17.26 -3.07 8.42
N TRP A 203 -17.98 -3.97 9.08
CA TRP A 203 -17.38 -5.12 9.78
C TRP A 203 -17.36 -6.33 8.87
N MET A 204 -16.17 -6.88 8.62
CA MET A 204 -15.95 -8.01 7.73
C MET A 204 -15.62 -9.27 8.53
N LEU A 205 -15.79 -10.43 7.92
CA LEU A 205 -15.56 -11.71 8.59
C LEU A 205 -14.08 -11.97 8.86
N LEU A 206 -13.20 -11.73 7.89
CA LEU A 206 -11.76 -11.94 8.00
C LEU A 206 -10.97 -10.75 7.43
N PRO A 207 -9.72 -10.51 7.91
CA PRO A 207 -8.84 -9.46 7.36
C PRO A 207 -8.68 -9.51 5.84
N VAL A 208 -8.66 -10.71 5.25
CA VAL A 208 -8.51 -10.91 3.81
C VAL A 208 -9.66 -10.31 3.00
N HIS A 209 -10.89 -10.33 3.54
CA HIS A 209 -12.04 -9.67 2.91
C HIS A 209 -11.89 -8.16 2.95
N VAL A 210 -11.40 -7.61 4.07
CA VAL A 210 -11.14 -6.16 4.22
C VAL A 210 -10.12 -5.71 3.18
N VAL A 211 -9.03 -6.45 3.01
CA VAL A 211 -7.99 -6.16 2.01
C VAL A 211 -8.59 -6.13 0.60
N GLY A 212 -9.31 -7.18 0.19
CA GLY A 212 -9.91 -7.22 -1.15
C GLY A 212 -10.85 -6.04 -1.40
N VAL A 213 -11.72 -5.69 -0.44
CA VAL A 213 -12.67 -4.57 -0.59
C VAL A 213 -11.97 -3.21 -0.54
N GLN A 214 -10.93 -3.02 0.28
CA GLN A 214 -10.13 -1.79 0.27
C GLN A 214 -9.45 -1.57 -1.08
N TYR A 215 -8.80 -2.59 -1.62
CA TYR A 215 -8.11 -2.51 -2.92
C TYR A 215 -9.09 -2.24 -4.06
N TYR A 216 -10.31 -2.80 -4.00
CA TYR A 216 -11.39 -2.44 -4.92
C TYR A 216 -11.72 -0.94 -4.87
N HIS A 217 -11.93 -0.37 -3.68
CA HIS A 217 -12.25 1.05 -3.55
C HIS A 217 -11.11 1.98 -3.98
N ILE A 218 -9.86 1.59 -3.73
CA ILE A 218 -8.67 2.29 -4.23
C ILE A 218 -8.63 2.27 -5.76
N ALA A 219 -8.94 1.13 -6.37
CA ALA A 219 -9.00 1.03 -7.84
C ALA A 219 -10.09 1.94 -8.42
N GLN A 220 -11.26 2.02 -7.78
CA GLN A 220 -12.33 2.94 -8.19
C GLN A 220 -11.92 4.42 -8.09
N ILE A 221 -11.15 4.80 -7.06
CA ILE A 221 -10.60 6.16 -6.94
C ILE A 221 -9.71 6.49 -8.16
N ILE A 222 -8.80 5.60 -8.51
CA ILE A 222 -7.87 5.83 -9.64
C ILE A 222 -8.65 5.88 -10.96
N LEU A 223 -9.56 4.93 -11.21
CA LEU A 223 -10.39 4.91 -12.40
C LEU A 223 -11.25 6.17 -12.55
N ALA A 224 -11.76 6.73 -11.46
CA ALA A 224 -12.50 7.99 -11.47
C ALA A 224 -11.64 9.16 -11.96
N PHE A 225 -10.33 9.17 -11.67
CA PHE A 225 -9.42 10.19 -12.18
C PHE A 225 -9.03 9.98 -13.64
N SER A 226 -8.94 8.73 -14.10
CA SER A 226 -8.48 8.41 -15.46
C SER A 226 -9.57 8.45 -16.52
N ASN A 227 -10.84 8.18 -16.16
CA ASN A 227 -11.96 8.19 -17.11
C ASN A 227 -12.54 9.61 -17.29
N ARG A 228 -11.72 10.53 -17.81
CA ARG A 228 -12.15 11.90 -18.15
C ARG A 228 -12.40 12.03 -19.65
N PRO A 229 -13.66 11.91 -20.14
CA PRO A 229 -13.98 12.43 -21.47
C PRO A 229 -13.64 13.91 -21.54
N SER A 230 -13.10 14.37 -22.67
CA SER A 230 -12.83 15.79 -22.92
C SER A 230 -14.16 16.56 -22.96
N PRO A 231 -14.48 17.39 -21.95
CA PRO A 231 -15.73 18.15 -21.94
C PRO A 231 -15.69 19.22 -23.03
N SER A 232 -16.84 19.48 -23.65
CA SER A 232 -16.96 20.46 -24.73
C SER A 232 -17.20 21.89 -24.20
N LEU A 233 -17.76 22.01 -22.99
CA LEU A 233 -18.14 23.27 -22.36
C LEU A 233 -17.57 23.37 -20.94
N ALA A 234 -17.23 24.60 -20.50
CA ALA A 234 -16.68 24.84 -19.17
C ALA A 234 -17.59 24.36 -18.01
N TYR A 235 -18.91 24.54 -18.13
CA TYR A 235 -19.86 24.04 -17.13
C TYR A 235 -19.82 22.51 -16.98
N GLU A 236 -19.64 21.78 -18.08
CA GLU A 236 -19.51 20.32 -18.08
C GLU A 236 -18.24 19.89 -17.31
N SER A 237 -17.13 20.60 -17.54
CA SER A 237 -15.88 20.39 -16.79
C SER A 237 -16.07 20.57 -15.28
N PHE A 238 -16.72 21.64 -14.84
CA PHE A 238 -16.99 21.88 -13.42
C PHE A 238 -17.96 20.87 -12.81
N LYS A 239 -18.97 20.44 -13.57
CA LYS A 239 -19.91 19.40 -13.12
C LYS A 239 -19.20 18.05 -12.99
N GLN A 240 -18.33 17.71 -13.94
CA GLN A 240 -17.54 16.49 -13.94
C GLN A 240 -16.54 16.47 -12.78
N ALA A 241 -15.80 17.56 -12.55
CA ALA A 241 -14.86 17.67 -11.44
C ALA A 241 -15.54 17.45 -10.09
N ARG A 242 -16.70 18.06 -9.86
CA ARG A 242 -17.51 17.85 -8.64
C ARG A 242 -17.99 16.41 -8.49
N ASN A 243 -18.33 15.75 -9.60
CA ASN A 243 -18.75 14.35 -9.56
C ASN A 243 -17.57 13.42 -9.22
N ILE A 244 -16.40 13.64 -9.83
CA ILE A 244 -15.17 12.89 -9.51
C ILE A 244 -14.82 13.08 -8.03
N GLU A 245 -14.80 14.31 -7.53
CA GLU A 245 -14.57 14.60 -6.11
C GLU A 245 -15.55 13.83 -5.20
N LYS A 246 -16.85 13.81 -5.54
CA LYS A 246 -17.85 13.07 -4.77
C LYS A 246 -17.56 11.56 -4.74
N ILE A 247 -17.19 10.98 -5.89
CA ILE A 247 -16.87 9.55 -6.03
C ILE A 247 -15.61 9.21 -5.22
N VAL A 248 -14.53 9.97 -5.43
CA VAL A 248 -13.25 9.80 -4.74
C VAL A 248 -13.44 9.89 -3.23
N ARG A 249 -14.13 10.93 -2.74
CA ARG A 249 -14.42 11.09 -1.32
C ARG A 249 -15.23 9.90 -0.76
N GLY A 250 -16.24 9.42 -1.48
CA GLY A 250 -17.06 8.29 -1.04
C GLY A 250 -16.25 7.01 -0.88
N HIS A 251 -15.41 6.68 -1.86
CA HIS A 251 -14.52 5.53 -1.79
C HIS A 251 -13.45 5.68 -0.72
N LEU A 252 -12.82 6.86 -0.61
CA LEU A 252 -11.81 7.13 0.41
C LEU A 252 -12.39 6.89 1.81
N LEU A 253 -13.54 7.49 2.13
CA LEU A 253 -14.20 7.30 3.42
C LEU A 253 -14.53 5.82 3.70
N THR A 254 -14.84 5.05 2.67
CA THR A 254 -15.09 3.61 2.81
C THR A 254 -13.81 2.84 3.11
N VAL A 255 -12.67 3.19 2.47
CA VAL A 255 -11.34 2.63 2.79
C VAL A 255 -10.98 2.90 4.25
N LEU A 256 -11.19 4.13 4.73
CA LEU A 256 -10.94 4.52 6.13
C LEU A 256 -11.88 3.81 7.10
N GLY A 257 -13.16 3.68 6.74
CA GLY A 257 -14.16 2.97 7.52
C GLY A 257 -13.85 1.48 7.66
N LEU A 258 -13.41 0.83 6.59
CA LEU A 258 -12.95 -0.55 6.58
C LEU A 258 -11.77 -0.76 7.54
N ALA A 259 -10.76 0.11 7.49
CA ALA A 259 -9.61 0.02 8.40
C ALA A 259 -10.03 0.20 9.87
N LYS A 260 -10.82 1.25 10.16
CA LYS A 260 -11.26 1.57 11.52
C LYS A 260 -12.18 0.50 12.12
N SER A 261 -13.03 -0.12 11.31
CA SER A 261 -14.02 -1.10 11.79
C SER A 261 -13.41 -2.48 12.06
N ASN A 262 -12.24 -2.78 11.48
CA ASN A 262 -11.61 -4.10 11.54
C ASN A 262 -10.22 -4.00 12.19
N PRO A 263 -10.13 -3.70 13.50
CA PRO A 263 -8.84 -3.44 14.14
C PRO A 263 -7.87 -4.61 14.02
N ARG A 264 -8.33 -5.86 13.98
CA ARG A 264 -7.45 -7.04 13.84
C ARG A 264 -6.80 -7.19 12.45
N ALA A 265 -7.13 -6.35 11.48
CA ALA A 265 -6.55 -6.36 10.13
C ALA A 265 -5.49 -5.26 9.98
N GLU A 266 -4.32 -5.41 10.60
CA GLU A 266 -3.32 -4.34 10.73
C GLU A 266 -2.82 -3.77 9.40
N ASN A 267 -2.63 -4.63 8.40
CA ASN A 267 -2.26 -4.23 7.04
C ASN A 267 -3.25 -3.24 6.37
N THR A 268 -4.50 -3.18 6.85
CA THR A 268 -5.51 -2.24 6.35
C THR A 268 -5.28 -0.81 6.83
N LEU A 269 -4.55 -0.64 7.95
CA LEU A 269 -4.12 0.66 8.45
C LEU A 269 -3.05 1.28 7.54
N PHE A 270 -2.09 0.49 7.07
CA PHE A 270 -1.08 0.92 6.08
C PHE A 270 -1.77 1.44 4.82
N THR A 271 -2.73 0.65 4.31
CA THR A 271 -3.51 1.00 3.12
C THR A 271 -4.34 2.28 3.32
N ALA A 272 -4.93 2.47 4.51
CA ALA A 272 -5.67 3.69 4.85
C ALA A 272 -4.76 4.91 4.96
N ARG A 273 -3.58 4.78 5.60
CA ARG A 273 -2.55 5.83 5.66
C ARG A 273 -2.13 6.26 4.26
N HIS A 274 -1.79 5.32 3.38
CA HIS A 274 -1.40 5.62 2.00
C HIS A 274 -2.52 6.33 1.24
N SER A 275 -3.76 5.89 1.41
CA SER A 275 -4.93 6.55 0.80
C SER A 275 -5.13 7.98 1.30
N LEU A 276 -4.87 8.24 2.59
CA LEU A 276 -4.89 9.59 3.15
C LEU A 276 -3.77 10.46 2.60
N VAL A 277 -2.54 9.95 2.52
CA VAL A 277 -1.42 10.70 1.93
C VAL A 277 -1.70 11.07 0.47
N SER A 278 -2.26 10.17 -0.32
CA SER A 278 -2.56 10.42 -1.74
C SER A 278 -3.79 11.31 -1.98
N TRP A 279 -4.84 11.19 -1.16
CA TRP A 279 -6.16 11.76 -1.47
C TRP A 279 -6.86 12.45 -0.31
N GLY A 280 -6.20 12.59 0.84
CA GLY A 280 -6.79 13.19 2.05
C GLY A 280 -7.17 14.67 1.89
N TRP A 281 -6.55 15.40 0.95
CA TRP A 281 -6.94 16.77 0.56
C TRP A 281 -8.42 16.90 0.16
N ILE A 282 -9.08 15.81 -0.26
CA ILE A 282 -10.51 15.82 -0.65
C ILE A 282 -11.46 16.05 0.55
N LEU A 283 -10.96 15.91 1.78
CA LEU A 283 -11.74 16.08 3.01
C LEU A 283 -11.87 17.58 3.36
N ARG A 284 -13.06 18.15 3.13
CA ARG A 284 -13.33 19.58 3.39
C ARG A 284 -13.91 19.89 4.76
N HIS A 285 -14.63 18.94 5.36
CA HIS A 285 -15.29 19.16 6.63
C HIS A 285 -14.32 18.92 7.79
N ARG A 286 -14.21 19.90 8.70
CA ARG A 286 -13.33 19.83 9.88
C ARG A 286 -13.47 18.52 10.65
N GLN A 287 -14.69 18.02 10.82
CA GLN A 287 -14.95 16.78 11.54
C GLN A 287 -14.43 15.53 10.80
N ASP A 288 -14.43 15.54 9.46
CA ASP A 288 -13.86 14.44 8.67
C ASP A 288 -12.33 14.49 8.70
N GLN A 289 -11.76 15.69 8.71
CA GLN A 289 -10.32 15.95 8.88
C GLN A 289 -9.83 15.45 10.24
N GLU A 290 -10.50 15.83 11.33
CA GLU A 290 -10.23 15.36 12.69
C GLU A 290 -10.36 13.82 12.80
N ALA A 291 -11.36 13.23 12.16
CA ALA A 291 -11.52 11.78 12.14
C ALA A 291 -10.37 11.07 11.39
N ALA A 292 -9.86 11.67 10.31
CA ALA A 292 -8.72 11.16 9.57
C ALA A 292 -7.42 11.27 10.37
N GLU A 293 -7.17 12.41 11.04
CA GLU A 293 -6.03 12.57 11.94
C GLU A 293 -6.05 11.56 13.09
N ASN A 294 -7.21 11.35 13.70
CA ASN A 294 -7.37 10.36 14.77
C ASN A 294 -7.08 8.94 14.28
N LEU A 295 -7.45 8.60 13.03
CA LEU A 295 -7.10 7.31 12.44
C LEU A 295 -5.59 7.18 12.19
N LEU A 296 -4.92 8.25 11.74
CA LEU A 296 -3.46 8.25 11.59
C LEU A 296 -2.75 8.05 12.94
N ARG A 297 -3.21 8.70 14.01
CA ARG A 297 -2.67 8.50 15.36
C ARG A 297 -2.87 7.07 15.87
N ASP A 298 -3.99 6.44 15.52
CA ASP A 298 -4.21 5.02 15.79
C ASP A 298 -3.22 4.13 15.01
N VAL A 299 -2.92 4.48 13.74
CA VAL A 299 -1.87 3.79 12.97
C VAL A 299 -0.52 3.86 13.69
N GLU A 300 -0.10 5.06 14.11
CA GLU A 300 1.15 5.27 14.84
C GLU A 300 1.19 4.48 16.15
N THR A 301 0.13 4.57 16.96
CA THR A 301 0.04 3.88 18.26
C THR A 301 0.16 2.35 18.10
N ARG A 302 -0.36 1.80 17.00
CA ARG A 302 -0.43 0.35 16.79
C ARG A 302 0.76 -0.23 16.03
N THR A 303 1.34 0.54 15.12
CA THR A 303 2.39 0.06 14.21
C THR A 303 3.77 0.63 14.54
N GLY A 304 3.84 1.71 15.33
CA GLY A 304 5.07 2.47 15.56
C GLY A 304 5.46 3.37 14.37
N TRP A 305 4.66 3.42 13.30
CA TRP A 305 4.94 4.29 12.16
C TRP A 305 4.66 5.76 12.50
N ASP A 306 5.68 6.61 12.49
CA ASP A 306 5.50 8.05 12.61
C ASP A 306 4.61 8.59 11.47
N VAL A 307 3.56 9.31 11.86
CA VAL A 307 2.57 9.94 10.98
C VAL A 307 2.60 11.46 11.09
N SER A 308 3.50 12.04 11.87
CA SER A 308 3.57 13.48 12.15
C SER A 308 3.67 14.29 10.88
N GLN A 309 4.57 13.91 9.96
CA GLN A 309 4.72 14.56 8.66
C GLN A 309 3.48 14.40 7.78
N SER A 310 2.82 13.24 7.82
CA SER A 310 1.58 12.99 7.07
C SER A 310 0.44 13.87 7.57
N ILE A 311 0.26 14.00 8.89
CA ILE A 311 -0.73 14.88 9.51
C ILE A 311 -0.44 16.34 9.16
N GLN A 312 0.82 16.77 9.27
CA GLN A 312 1.20 18.15 8.98
C GLN A 312 0.92 18.50 7.52
N SER A 313 1.31 17.64 6.58
CA SER A 313 1.05 17.84 5.15
C SER A 313 -0.45 17.89 4.83
N LEU A 314 -1.27 17.05 5.48
CA LEU A 314 -2.72 17.09 5.31
C LEU A 314 -3.34 18.39 5.84
N ARG A 315 -2.89 18.88 6.99
CA ARG A 315 -3.36 20.17 7.54
C ARG A 315 -3.05 21.32 6.61
N GLU A 316 -1.85 21.35 6.03
CA GLU A 316 -1.47 22.34 5.02
C GLU A 316 -2.38 22.28 3.80
N GLN A 317 -2.61 21.08 3.24
CA GLN A 317 -3.51 20.88 2.11
C GLN A 317 -4.97 21.32 2.40
N TRP A 318 -5.42 21.19 3.64
CA TRP A 318 -6.76 21.62 4.05
C TRP A 318 -6.88 23.13 4.27
N CYS A 319 -5.79 23.79 4.67
CA CYS A 319 -5.75 25.25 4.82
C CYS A 319 -5.85 25.95 3.46
N ASP A 320 -5.14 25.45 2.43
CA ASP A 320 -5.15 25.99 1.07
C ASP A 320 -6.57 26.04 0.44
N GLY A 321 -7.48 25.18 0.90
CA GLY A 321 -8.87 25.13 0.45
C GLY A 321 -9.87 25.94 1.29
N SER A 322 -9.40 26.64 2.34
CA SER A 322 -10.27 27.32 3.33
C SER A 322 -10.38 28.84 3.16
N ASP A 323 -9.60 29.44 2.26
CA ASP A 323 -9.59 30.89 2.00
C ASP A 323 -10.80 31.39 1.17
N ASP A 324 -11.72 30.51 0.77
CA ASP A 324 -12.90 30.82 -0.06
C ASP A 324 -14.24 30.84 0.71
N ASN A 325 -14.23 31.17 2.02
CA ASN A 325 -15.46 31.25 2.83
C ASN A 325 -15.77 32.65 3.36
#